data_AF-A0A2M7RZQ7-F1
#
_entry.id   AF-A0A2M7RZQ7-F1
#
_cell.length_a   1.000
_cell.length_b   1.000
_cell.length_c   1.000
_cell.angle_alpha   90.00
_cell.angle_beta   90.00
_cell.angle_gamma   90.00
#
_symmetry.space_group_name_H-M   'P 1'
#
loop_
_entity.id
_entity.type
_entity.pdbx_description
1 polymer ?
#
loop_
_entity_poly.entity_id
_entity_poly.type
_entity_poly.pdbx_seq_one_letter_code
_entity_poly.pdbx_strand_id
1 'polypeptide(L)'
;MKPKVCILRTAGTNCDKETYLAFELAGGNPEFVHINQFINNKNSLDNYQILAIPGGFSYGDDIAAGKILANELKYKIFDQMSRFANSGKLIIGICNGFQVLVKTGLLAEGATLTNNDSGKFECRWIYLKPGSSDKDSPIYKIWLRGIPEV
;
A
#
# COMPACT_ATOMS: atom_id res chain seq x y z
N MET A 1 -15.19 15.79 -9.27
CA MET A 1 -15.62 14.50 -8.69
C MET A 1 -14.54 14.04 -7.72
N LYS A 2 -14.88 13.49 -6.54
CA LYS A 2 -13.88 13.00 -5.57
C LYS A 2 -13.27 11.67 -6.05
N PRO A 3 -11.95 11.45 -5.95
CA PRO A 3 -11.34 10.19 -6.37
C PRO A 3 -11.74 9.04 -5.43
N LYS A 4 -12.16 7.91 -5.99
CA LYS A 4 -12.45 6.69 -5.21
C LYS A 4 -11.16 6.01 -4.79
N VAL A 5 -11.06 5.71 -3.49
CA VAL A 5 -9.88 5.08 -2.90
C VAL A 5 -10.27 3.72 -2.32
N CYS A 6 -9.65 2.65 -2.81
CA CYS A 6 -9.79 1.32 -2.24
C CYS A 6 -8.82 1.18 -1.06
N ILE A 7 -9.35 1.11 0.17
CA ILE A 7 -8.59 0.73 1.35
C ILE A 7 -8.68 -0.79 1.48
N LEU A 8 -7.62 -1.48 1.05
CA LEU A 8 -7.60 -2.95 1.00
C LEU A 8 -7.53 -3.52 2.42
N ARG A 9 -8.46 -4.42 2.73
CA ARG A 9 -8.50 -5.13 4.02
C ARG A 9 -8.35 -6.63 3.85
N THR A 10 -7.71 -7.22 4.85
CA THR A 10 -7.72 -8.67 5.10
C THR A 10 -7.55 -8.92 6.60
N ALA A 11 -7.60 -10.18 7.02
CA ALA A 11 -7.29 -10.57 8.39
C ALA A 11 -5.93 -9.99 8.84
N GLY A 12 -5.88 -9.37 10.02
CA GLY A 12 -4.66 -8.83 10.61
C GLY A 12 -4.21 -7.44 10.12
N THR A 13 -4.84 -6.87 9.09
CA THR A 13 -4.72 -5.42 8.84
C THR A 13 -5.32 -4.64 10.02
N ASN A 14 -4.61 -3.63 10.52
CA ASN A 14 -5.04 -2.90 11.72
C ASN A 14 -4.88 -1.37 11.63
N CYS A 15 -4.22 -0.87 10.57
CA CYS A 15 -4.08 0.56 10.31
C CYS A 15 -5.04 1.08 9.22
N ASP A 16 -6.11 0.33 8.92
CA ASP A 16 -7.05 0.64 7.85
C ASP A 16 -7.90 1.88 8.16
N LYS A 17 -8.28 2.11 9.43
CA LYS A 17 -9.17 3.20 9.83
C LYS A 17 -8.52 4.58 9.73
N GLU A 18 -7.28 4.71 10.18
CA GLU A 18 -6.50 5.94 10.06
C GLU A 18 -6.12 6.20 8.60
N THR A 19 -5.86 5.15 7.81
CA THR A 19 -5.62 5.30 6.37
C THR A 19 -6.88 5.81 5.68
N TYR A 20 -8.05 5.28 6.03
CA TYR A 20 -9.34 5.79 5.54
C TYR A 20 -9.52 7.27 5.88
N LEU A 21 -9.37 7.63 7.16
CA LEU A 21 -9.52 9.02 7.61
C LEU A 21 -8.56 9.97 6.90
N ALA A 22 -7.30 9.57 6.72
CA ALA A 22 -6.31 10.37 6.01
C ALA A 22 -6.72 10.68 4.57
N PHE A 23 -7.23 9.69 3.83
CA PHE A 23 -7.72 9.91 2.46
C PHE A 23 -9.00 10.74 2.42
N GLU A 24 -9.91 10.56 3.39
CA GLU A 24 -11.12 11.37 3.51
C GLU A 24 -10.77 12.86 3.73
N LEU A 25 -9.88 13.14 4.68
CA LEU A 25 -9.39 14.49 4.97
C LEU A 25 -8.65 15.11 3.76
N ALA A 26 -7.96 14.30 2.97
CA ALA A 26 -7.31 14.71 1.73
C ALA A 26 -8.29 14.93 0.55
N GLY A 27 -9.60 14.78 0.76
CA GLY A 27 -10.63 15.01 -0.26
C GLY A 27 -10.98 13.79 -1.12
N GLY A 28 -10.48 12.61 -0.77
CA GLY A 28 -10.85 11.34 -1.40
C GLY A 28 -12.23 10.84 -0.98
N ASN A 29 -12.68 9.78 -1.65
CA ASN A 29 -13.85 8.99 -1.29
C ASN A 29 -13.39 7.55 -0.98
N PRO A 30 -12.86 7.28 0.23
CA PRO A 30 -12.34 5.98 0.58
C PRO A 30 -13.46 4.96 0.86
N GLU A 31 -13.20 3.71 0.49
CA GLU A 31 -14.07 2.55 0.73
C GLU A 31 -13.22 1.42 1.30
N PHE A 32 -13.71 0.75 2.36
CA PHE A 32 -13.09 -0.47 2.86
C PHE A 32 -13.45 -1.65 1.96
N VAL A 33 -12.45 -2.30 1.37
CA VAL A 33 -12.67 -3.43 0.47
C VAL A 33 -11.87 -4.63 0.94
N HIS A 34 -12.57 -5.70 1.32
CA HIS A 34 -11.92 -6.95 1.68
C HIS A 34 -11.36 -7.64 0.43
N ILE A 35 -10.15 -8.20 0.49
CA ILE A 35 -9.48 -8.86 -0.66
C ILE A 35 -10.36 -9.90 -1.37
N ASN A 36 -11.13 -10.68 -0.60
CA ASN A 36 -12.09 -11.67 -1.11
C ASN A 36 -13.14 -11.08 -2.07
N GLN A 37 -13.43 -9.78 -2.06
CA GLN A 37 -14.33 -9.18 -3.05
C GLN A 37 -13.69 -9.21 -4.45
N PHE A 38 -12.38 -8.99 -4.55
CA PHE A 38 -11.66 -9.08 -5.83
C PHE A 38 -11.43 -10.54 -6.24
N ILE A 39 -11.03 -11.41 -5.30
CA ILE A 39 -10.80 -12.84 -5.57
C ILE A 39 -12.06 -13.52 -6.11
N ASN A 40 -13.23 -13.17 -5.56
CA ASN A 40 -14.52 -13.75 -5.95
C ASN A 40 -15.21 -12.97 -7.07
N ASN A 41 -14.52 -12.04 -7.76
CA ASN A 41 -15.08 -11.20 -8.83
C ASN A 41 -16.36 -10.42 -8.44
N LYS A 42 -16.53 -10.09 -7.15
CA LYS A 42 -17.64 -9.27 -6.64
C LYS A 42 -17.34 -7.77 -6.72
N ASN A 43 -16.08 -7.40 -6.95
CA ASN A 43 -15.63 -6.04 -7.16
C ASN A 43 -14.44 -6.03 -8.12
N SER A 44 -14.13 -4.88 -8.72
CA SER A 44 -12.99 -4.69 -9.64
C SER A 44 -12.18 -3.46 -9.22
N LEU A 45 -10.84 -3.56 -9.33
CA LEU A 45 -9.95 -2.41 -9.14
C LEU A 45 -10.22 -1.28 -10.16
N ASP A 46 -10.87 -1.59 -11.29
CA ASP A 46 -11.23 -0.57 -12.29
C ASP A 46 -12.17 0.51 -11.76
N ASN A 47 -12.94 0.19 -10.70
CA ASN A 47 -13.86 1.11 -10.02
C ASN A 47 -13.16 2.20 -9.20
N TYR A 48 -11.85 2.09 -8.98
CA TYR A 48 -11.08 2.96 -8.10
C TYR A 48 -10.03 3.76 -8.88
N GLN A 49 -9.59 4.88 -8.32
CA GLN A 49 -8.47 5.68 -8.84
C GLN A 49 -7.20 5.49 -7.99
N ILE A 50 -7.36 5.08 -6.74
CA ILE A 50 -6.25 4.83 -5.80
C ILE A 50 -6.47 3.49 -5.10
N LEU A 51 -5.42 2.67 -4.99
CA LEU A 51 -5.35 1.48 -4.15
C LEU A 51 -4.39 1.75 -3.00
N ALA A 52 -4.90 1.71 -1.77
CA ALA A 52 -4.10 1.83 -0.56
C ALA A 52 -4.07 0.49 0.17
N ILE A 53 -2.85 0.00 0.44
CA ILE A 53 -2.61 -1.17 1.28
C ILE A 53 -2.11 -0.67 2.64
N PRO A 54 -2.95 -0.74 3.70
CA PRO A 54 -2.63 -0.17 5.00
C PRO A 54 -1.58 -1.01 5.75
N GLY A 55 -1.12 -0.46 6.88
CA GLY A 55 -0.25 -1.16 7.82
C GLY A 55 -0.95 -2.22 8.67
N GLY A 56 -0.14 -2.90 9.49
CA GLY A 56 -0.57 -3.90 10.46
C GLY A 56 0.23 -5.19 10.39
N PHE A 57 -0.44 -6.30 10.63
CA PHE A 57 0.17 -7.64 10.65
C PHE A 57 -0.72 -8.57 9.83
N SER A 58 -0.77 -8.37 8.51
CA SER A 58 -1.66 -9.17 7.65
C SER A 58 -1.41 -10.67 7.88
N TYR A 59 -2.45 -11.42 8.19
CA TYR A 59 -2.36 -12.83 8.58
C TYR A 59 -1.38 -13.11 9.74
N GLY A 60 -1.32 -12.20 10.72
CA GLY A 60 -0.44 -12.31 11.90
C GLY A 60 1.05 -12.18 11.59
N ASP A 61 1.42 -11.99 10.32
CA ASP A 61 2.79 -12.17 9.83
C ASP A 61 3.39 -13.57 10.15
N ASP A 62 2.53 -14.58 10.36
CA ASP A 62 2.89 -15.90 10.89
C ASP A 62 3.98 -16.64 10.10
N ILE A 63 4.03 -16.47 8.78
CA ILE A 63 5.08 -17.04 7.92
C ILE A 63 6.23 -16.04 7.75
N ALA A 64 5.88 -14.82 7.36
CA ALA A 64 6.77 -13.68 7.21
C ALA A 64 5.93 -12.44 6.95
N ALA A 65 6.46 -11.27 7.30
CA ALA A 65 5.73 -10.02 7.23
C ALA A 65 5.15 -9.75 5.82
N GLY A 66 3.83 -9.65 5.74
CA GLY A 66 3.10 -9.41 4.49
C GLY A 66 3.14 -10.55 3.46
N LYS A 67 3.76 -11.70 3.74
CA LYS A 67 4.02 -12.75 2.73
C LYS A 67 2.76 -13.43 2.22
N ILE A 68 1.81 -13.73 3.11
CA ILE A 68 0.56 -14.40 2.73
C ILE A 68 -0.27 -13.46 1.84
N LEU A 69 -0.48 -12.22 2.28
CA LEU A 69 -1.20 -11.22 1.49
C LEU A 69 -0.51 -10.96 0.15
N ALA A 70 0.82 -10.85 0.11
CA ALA A 70 1.56 -10.70 -1.13
C ALA A 70 1.34 -11.87 -2.10
N ASN A 71 1.33 -13.11 -1.61
CA ASN A 71 1.03 -14.27 -2.45
C ASN A 71 -0.42 -14.22 -2.97
N GLU A 72 -1.40 -13.85 -2.14
CA GLU A 72 -2.78 -13.72 -2.61
C GLU A 72 -2.91 -12.66 -3.70
N LEU A 73 -2.28 -11.50 -3.51
CA LEU A 73 -2.25 -10.45 -4.53
C LEU A 73 -1.58 -10.94 -5.81
N LYS A 74 -0.41 -11.56 -5.69
CA LYS A 74 0.39 -12.06 -6.83
C LYS A 74 -0.30 -13.16 -7.63
N TYR A 75 -1.00 -14.07 -6.96
CA TYR A 75 -1.56 -15.25 -7.63
C TYR A 75 -3.04 -15.12 -7.96
N LYS A 76 -3.78 -14.23 -7.30
CA LYS A 76 -5.24 -14.14 -7.47
C LYS A 76 -5.71 -12.86 -8.13
N ILE A 77 -4.99 -11.73 -7.96
CA ILE A 77 -5.45 -10.43 -8.49
C ILE A 77 -4.35 -9.59 -9.17
N PHE A 78 -3.20 -10.20 -9.47
CA PHE A 78 -2.04 -9.49 -10.03
C PHE A 78 -2.34 -8.82 -11.37
N ASP A 79 -3.10 -9.48 -12.23
CA ASP A 79 -3.49 -8.91 -13.53
C ASP A 79 -4.32 -7.63 -13.35
N GLN A 80 -5.20 -7.57 -12.34
CA GLN A 80 -5.95 -6.36 -12.02
C GLN A 80 -5.01 -5.26 -11.51
N MET A 81 -4.08 -5.60 -10.62
CA MET A 81 -3.10 -4.64 -10.08
C MET A 81 -2.15 -4.09 -11.16
N SER A 82 -1.69 -4.96 -12.06
CA SER A 82 -0.82 -4.59 -13.18
C SER A 82 -1.55 -3.66 -14.15
N ARG A 83 -2.78 -4.00 -14.57
CA ARG A 83 -3.61 -3.09 -15.39
C ARG A 83 -3.88 -1.76 -14.69
N PHE A 84 -4.19 -1.80 -13.40
CA PHE A 84 -4.43 -0.62 -12.59
C PHE A 84 -3.22 0.31 -12.59
N ALA A 85 -2.02 -0.20 -12.30
CA ALA A 85 -0.78 0.56 -12.34
C ALA A 85 -0.47 1.10 -13.75
N ASN A 86 -0.59 0.26 -14.79
CA ASN A 86 -0.32 0.64 -16.18
C ASN A 86 -1.30 1.68 -16.72
N SER A 87 -2.49 1.81 -16.13
CA SER A 87 -3.46 2.86 -16.46
C SER A 87 -3.16 4.22 -15.82
N GLY A 88 -2.01 4.36 -15.12
CA GLY A 88 -1.61 5.59 -14.43
C GLY A 88 -2.33 5.84 -13.12
N LYS A 89 -3.08 4.85 -12.60
CA LYS A 89 -3.73 4.92 -11.30
C LYS A 89 -2.73 4.66 -10.17
N LEU A 90 -3.06 5.16 -8.98
CA LEU A 90 -2.07 5.28 -7.90
C LEU A 90 -2.14 4.13 -6.91
N ILE A 91 -0.98 3.55 -6.56
CA ILE A 91 -0.86 2.52 -5.53
C ILE A 91 0.04 3.05 -4.42
N ILE A 92 -0.37 2.85 -3.17
CA ILE A 92 0.45 3.13 -1.98
C ILE A 92 0.39 1.95 -1.01
N GLY A 93 1.56 1.59 -0.46
CA GLY A 93 1.68 0.59 0.61
C GLY A 93 2.34 1.24 1.82
N ILE A 94 1.74 1.08 2.99
CA ILE A 94 2.20 1.72 4.23
C ILE A 94 2.62 0.63 5.22
N CYS A 95 3.84 0.69 5.77
CA CYS A 95 4.37 -0.31 6.71
C CYS A 95 4.24 -1.75 6.14
N ASN A 96 3.35 -2.58 6.68
CA ASN A 96 3.02 -3.91 6.17
C ASN A 96 2.59 -3.89 4.70
N GLY A 97 1.82 -2.88 4.28
CA GLY A 97 1.45 -2.72 2.87
C GLY A 97 2.64 -2.51 1.94
N PHE A 98 3.71 -1.85 2.39
CA PHE A 98 4.93 -1.73 1.57
C PHE A 98 5.66 -3.08 1.47
N GLN A 99 5.76 -3.82 2.58
CA GLN A 99 6.32 -5.18 2.58
C GLN A 99 5.57 -6.10 1.62
N VAL A 100 4.23 -5.99 1.60
CA VAL A 100 3.36 -6.71 0.67
C VAL A 100 3.70 -6.35 -0.79
N LEU A 101 3.72 -5.07 -1.15
CA LEU A 101 3.99 -4.62 -2.53
C LEU A 101 5.38 -5.03 -3.05
N VAL A 102 6.40 -4.98 -2.19
CA VAL A 102 7.75 -5.46 -2.58
C VAL A 102 7.71 -6.97 -2.84
N LYS A 103 7.01 -7.74 -1.99
CA LYS A 103 6.91 -9.20 -2.13
C LYS A 103 5.98 -9.65 -3.26
N THR A 104 5.10 -8.80 -3.79
CA THR A 104 4.36 -9.11 -5.04
C THR A 104 5.26 -9.04 -6.28
N GLY A 105 6.39 -8.34 -6.18
CA GLY A 105 7.27 -8.03 -7.32
C GLY A 105 6.82 -6.81 -8.13
N LEU A 106 5.81 -6.07 -7.65
CA LEU A 106 5.37 -4.84 -8.31
C LEU A 106 6.31 -3.66 -8.03
N LEU A 107 7.05 -3.71 -6.92
CA LEU A 107 8.03 -2.69 -6.51
C LEU A 107 9.36 -3.32 -6.15
N ALA A 108 10.44 -2.54 -6.33
CA ALA A 108 11.79 -2.83 -5.85
C ALA A 108 12.27 -4.24 -6.23
N GLU A 109 12.27 -4.54 -7.54
CA GLU A 109 12.73 -5.82 -8.07
C GLU A 109 14.14 -6.16 -7.54
N GLY A 110 14.30 -7.37 -7.00
CA GLY A 110 15.56 -7.83 -6.40
C GLY A 110 15.78 -7.40 -4.94
N ALA A 111 14.87 -6.63 -4.33
CA ALA A 111 14.95 -6.25 -2.92
C ALA A 111 13.81 -6.84 -2.08
N THR A 112 14.02 -6.94 -0.77
CA THR A 112 12.96 -7.27 0.19
C THR A 112 13.21 -6.62 1.54
N LEU A 113 12.15 -6.56 2.36
CA LEU A 113 12.25 -6.17 3.76
C LEU A 113 12.35 -7.42 4.63
N THR A 114 13.20 -7.32 5.66
CA THR A 114 13.52 -8.37 6.63
C THR A 114 13.58 -7.79 8.04
N ASN A 115 13.97 -8.62 9.01
CA ASN A 115 14.13 -8.22 10.41
C ASN A 115 15.08 -7.04 10.55
N ASN A 116 14.77 -6.16 11.51
CA ASN A 116 15.66 -5.07 11.88
C ASN A 116 16.99 -5.62 12.41
N ASP A 117 18.10 -4.93 12.14
CA ASP A 117 19.42 -5.26 12.70
C ASP A 117 19.43 -5.22 14.24
N SER A 118 18.51 -4.46 14.86
CA SER A 118 18.33 -4.43 16.32
C SER A 118 17.71 -5.70 16.90
N GLY A 119 17.20 -6.60 16.06
CA GLY A 119 16.53 -7.83 16.48
C GLY A 119 15.19 -7.62 17.20
N LYS A 120 14.63 -6.40 17.19
CA LYS A 120 13.38 -6.06 17.89
C LYS A 120 12.47 -5.15 17.07
N PHE A 121 11.20 -5.11 17.45
CA PHE A 121 10.24 -4.13 16.93
C PHE A 121 10.62 -2.72 17.40
N GLU A 122 10.52 -1.75 16.50
CA GLU A 122 10.87 -0.35 16.76
C GLU A 122 9.65 0.54 16.54
N CYS A 123 9.17 1.16 17.62
CA CYS A 123 8.12 2.17 17.59
C CYS A 123 8.72 3.51 18.01
N ARG A 124 9.02 4.37 17.04
CA ARG A 124 9.74 5.62 17.28
C ARG A 124 9.21 6.73 16.39
N TRP A 125 9.27 7.95 16.91
CA TRP A 125 9.24 9.14 16.08
C TRP A 125 10.60 9.29 15.39
N ILE A 126 10.59 9.34 14.06
CA ILE A 126 11.80 9.47 13.24
C ILE A 126 11.68 10.67 12.32
N TYR A 127 12.79 11.37 12.13
CA TYR A 127 12.88 12.43 11.12
C TYR A 127 13.32 11.81 9.80
N LEU A 128 12.58 12.11 8.73
CA LEU A 128 12.87 11.63 7.38
C LEU A 128 12.91 12.82 6.43
N LYS A 129 13.91 12.82 5.55
CA LYS A 129 13.96 13.72 4.41
C LYS A 129 13.21 13.08 3.22
N PRO A 130 12.40 13.81 2.45
CA PRO A 130 11.82 13.30 1.21
C PRO A 130 12.92 12.71 0.30
N GLY A 131 12.75 11.44 -0.11
CA GLY A 131 13.80 10.62 -0.72
C GLY A 131 14.21 10.99 -2.15
N SER A 132 13.96 12.22 -2.59
CA SER A 132 14.37 12.70 -3.91
C SER A 132 14.70 14.20 -3.88
N SER A 133 15.94 14.55 -4.19
CA SER A 133 16.28 15.91 -4.65
C SER A 133 15.77 16.16 -6.07
N ASP A 134 15.48 15.09 -6.82
CA ASP A 134 14.86 15.14 -8.14
C ASP A 134 13.34 15.34 -7.99
N LYS A 135 12.93 16.60 -8.12
CA LYS A 135 11.53 17.03 -8.08
C LYS A 135 10.74 16.50 -9.28
N ASP A 136 11.42 15.95 -10.29
CA ASP A 136 10.78 15.41 -11.47
C ASP A 136 10.39 13.94 -11.35
N SER A 137 10.86 13.22 -10.32
CA SER A 137 10.49 11.81 -10.12
C SER A 137 8.97 11.65 -9.90
N PRO A 138 8.34 10.58 -10.45
CA PRO A 138 6.92 10.33 -10.27
C PRO A 138 6.51 10.21 -8.80
N ILE A 139 7.35 9.60 -7.96
CA ILE A 139 7.12 9.47 -6.52
C ILE A 139 7.03 10.86 -5.87
N TYR A 140 7.97 11.76 -6.21
CA TYR A 140 7.95 13.12 -5.68
C TYR A 140 6.72 13.88 -6.14
N LYS A 141 6.38 13.82 -7.43
CA LYS A 141 5.23 14.55 -8.00
C LYS A 141 3.88 14.10 -7.43
N ILE A 142 3.76 12.83 -7.06
CA ILE A 142 2.49 12.23 -6.63
C ILE A 142 2.33 12.28 -5.11
N TRP A 143 3.29 11.73 -4.36
CA TRP A 143 3.13 11.49 -2.91
C TRP A 143 3.87 12.48 -2.02
N LEU A 144 4.97 13.08 -2.50
CA LEU A 144 5.84 13.92 -1.66
C LEU A 144 5.80 15.41 -2.04
N ARG A 145 4.94 15.79 -3.00
CA ARG A 145 4.89 17.15 -3.53
C ARG A 145 4.45 18.13 -2.43
N GLY A 146 5.31 19.12 -2.17
CA GLY A 146 5.02 20.17 -1.20
C GLY A 146 5.27 19.78 0.26
N ILE A 147 5.83 18.58 0.53
CA ILE A 147 6.34 18.23 1.86
C ILE A 147 7.63 19.04 2.10
N PRO A 148 7.70 19.85 3.18
CA PRO A 148 8.88 20.64 3.48
C PRO A 148 10.08 19.74 3.84
N GLU A 149 11.29 20.21 3.51
CA GLU A 149 12.51 19.64 4.07
C GLU A 149 12.60 20.14 5.53
N VAL A 150 12.42 19.22 6.49
CA VAL A 150 12.66 19.46 7.92
C VAL A 150 14.08 19.07 8.30
#